data_AF-A0A947SKL1-F1
#
_entry.id   AF-A0A947SKL1-F1
#
_cell.length_a   1.000
_cell.length_b   1.000
_cell.length_c   1.000
_cell.angle_alpha   90.00
_cell.angle_beta   90.00
_cell.angle_gamma   90.00
#
_symmetry.space_group_name_H-M   'P 1'
#
loop_
_entity.id
_entity.type
_entity.pdbx_description
1 polymer ?
#
loop_
_entity_poly.entity_id
_entity_poly.type
_entity_poly.pdbx_seq_one_letter_code
_entity_poly.pdbx_strand_id
1 'polypeptide(L)'
;MRLEVIPSIKEIAASKAYTIGRRQSYKDYIDLYYIIFEKHSDLNEIIKISEEKYKDEFNSRLFLEQLIYLNDIVDEGIIFLKDKISKELLKDFFEKEIKKVIL
;
A
#
# COMPACT_ATOMS: atom_id res chain seq x y z
N MET A 1 26.47 -10.02 14.59
CA MET A 1 25.56 -9.00 15.16
C MET A 1 24.76 -8.43 13.99
N ARG A 2 23.49 -8.81 13.85
CA ARG A 2 22.61 -8.23 12.82
C ARG A 2 22.13 -6.90 13.40
N LEU A 3 22.63 -5.78 12.88
CA LEU A 3 22.09 -4.48 13.24
C LEU A 3 20.64 -4.47 12.74
N GLU A 4 19.67 -4.37 13.63
CA GLU A 4 18.28 -4.15 13.25
C GLU A 4 18.17 -2.73 12.68
N VAL A 5 18.38 -2.61 11.37
CA VAL A 5 18.16 -1.37 10.65
C VAL A 5 16.66 -1.10 10.67
N ILE A 6 16.25 0.00 11.28
CA ILE A 6 14.87 0.46 11.23
C ILE A 6 14.58 0.84 9.77
N PRO A 7 13.61 0.20 9.10
CA PRO A 7 13.31 0.51 7.72
C PRO A 7 12.76 1.93 7.61
N SER A 8 13.14 2.63 6.54
CA SER A 8 12.54 3.92 6.21
C SER A 8 11.04 3.77 5.90
N ILE A 9 10.26 4.85 6.03
CA ILE A 9 8.83 4.83 5.70
C ILE A 9 8.60 4.35 4.26
N LYS A 10 9.49 4.71 3.33
CA LYS A 10 9.42 4.30 1.93
C LYS A 10 9.67 2.80 1.74
N GLU A 11 10.59 2.22 2.51
CA GLU A 11 10.80 0.77 2.51
C GLU A 11 9.63 0.01 3.13
N ILE A 12 9.00 0.59 4.16
CA ILE A 12 7.76 0.06 4.73
C ILE A 12 6.66 0.09 3.66
N ALA A 13 6.49 1.20 2.95
CA ALA A 13 5.51 1.35 1.87
C ALA A 13 5.71 0.31 0.76
N ALA A 14 6.95 0.10 0.31
CA ALA A 14 7.27 -0.93 -0.67
C ALA A 14 6.98 -2.35 -0.15
N SER A 15 7.23 -2.62 1.13
CA SER A 15 6.85 -3.89 1.75
C SER A 15 5.33 -4.11 1.79
N LYS A 16 4.55 -3.04 2.01
CA LYS A 16 3.09 -3.09 1.97
C LYS A 16 2.58 -3.35 0.56
N ALA A 17 3.09 -2.63 -0.43
CA ALA A 17 2.75 -2.82 -1.84
C ALA A 17 3.04 -4.26 -2.30
N TYR A 18 4.21 -4.80 -1.95
CA TYR A 18 4.57 -6.18 -2.26
C TYR A 18 3.67 -7.21 -1.57
N THR A 19 3.28 -6.95 -0.32
CA THR A 19 2.40 -7.86 0.43
C THR A 19 0.98 -7.85 -0.14
N ILE A 20 0.42 -6.68 -0.47
CA ILE A 20 -0.89 -6.55 -1.13
C ILE A 20 -0.94 -7.35 -2.44
N GLY A 21 0.17 -7.35 -3.18
CA GLY A 21 0.44 -8.19 -4.36
C GLY A 21 0.09 -9.68 -4.20
N ARG A 22 0.20 -10.20 -2.97
CA ARG A 22 0.27 -11.64 -2.66
C ARG A 22 -0.75 -12.10 -1.64
N ARG A 23 -0.93 -11.32 -0.58
CA ARG A 23 -1.83 -11.55 0.53
C ARG A 23 -2.54 -10.26 0.84
N GLN A 24 -3.82 -10.21 0.50
CA GLN A 24 -4.66 -9.07 0.85
C GLN A 24 -4.97 -9.13 2.35
N SER A 25 -4.55 -8.10 3.08
CA SER A 25 -4.87 -7.87 4.48
C SER A 25 -5.36 -6.43 4.61
N TYR A 26 -6.50 -6.24 5.26
CA TYR A 26 -7.11 -4.92 5.37
C TYR A 26 -6.17 -3.89 5.99
N LYS A 27 -5.33 -4.34 6.93
CA LYS A 27 -4.31 -3.52 7.59
C LYS A 27 -3.27 -2.98 6.62
N ASP A 28 -2.82 -3.77 5.64
CA ASP A 28 -1.79 -3.31 4.71
C ASP A 28 -2.30 -2.18 3.80
N TYR A 29 -3.58 -2.21 3.44
CA TYR A 29 -4.24 -1.12 2.70
C TYR A 29 -4.35 0.15 3.55
N ILE A 30 -4.67 0.02 4.84
CA ILE A 30 -4.74 1.15 5.77
C ILE A 30 -3.37 1.76 6.01
N ASP A 31 -2.35 0.93 6.23
CA ASP A 31 -0.97 1.39 6.41
C ASP A 31 -0.50 2.17 5.16
N LEU A 32 -0.75 1.62 3.97
CA LEU A 32 -0.43 2.28 2.71
C LEU A 32 -1.22 3.60 2.52
N TYR A 33 -2.51 3.61 2.88
CA TYR A 33 -3.33 4.82 2.87
C TYR A 33 -2.72 5.92 3.72
N TYR A 34 -2.34 5.64 4.97
CA TYR A 34 -1.77 6.67 5.85
C TYR A 34 -0.42 7.17 5.36
N ILE A 35 0.43 6.29 4.81
CA ILE A 35 1.71 6.68 4.23
C ILE A 35 1.52 7.73 3.12
N ILE A 36 0.55 7.51 2.23
CA ILE A 36 0.29 8.43 1.10
C ILE A 36 -0.50 9.65 1.56
N PHE A 37 -1.54 9.46 2.39
CA PHE A 37 -2.39 10.54 2.90
C PHE A 37 -1.60 11.56 3.72
N GLU A 38 -0.65 11.11 4.55
CA GLU A 38 0.24 11.97 5.32
C GLU A 38 1.45 12.48 4.51
N LYS A 39 1.50 12.18 3.20
CA LYS A 39 2.50 12.66 2.23
C LYS A 39 3.93 12.19 2.52
N HIS A 40 4.10 11.02 3.12
CA HIS A 40 5.43 10.43 3.31
C HIS A 40 5.97 9.77 2.03
N SER A 41 5.08 9.40 1.10
CA SER A 41 5.42 8.86 -0.23
C SER A 41 4.20 8.98 -1.17
N ASP A 42 4.38 8.65 -2.45
CA ASP A 42 3.31 8.57 -3.45
C ASP A 42 3.39 7.24 -4.24
N LEU A 43 2.36 6.93 -5.03
CA LEU A 43 2.32 5.66 -5.76
C LEU A 43 3.46 5.51 -6.77
N ASN A 44 3.95 6.58 -7.40
CA ASN A 44 5.07 6.49 -8.34
C ASN A 44 6.36 6.11 -7.61
N GLU A 45 6.62 6.73 -6.46
CA GLU A 45 7.78 6.42 -5.63
C GLU A 45 7.69 5.00 -5.06
N ILE A 46 6.52 4.58 -4.58
CA ILE A 46 6.30 3.24 -4.04
C ILE A 46 6.49 2.18 -5.12
N ILE A 47 5.95 2.39 -6.32
CA ILE A 47 6.13 1.49 -7.47
C ILE A 47 7.61 1.37 -7.80
N LYS A 48 8.30 2.50 -7.98
CA LYS A 48 9.71 2.52 -8.34
C LYS A 48 10.56 1.73 -7.33
N ILE A 49 10.39 1.98 -6.03
CA ILE A 49 11.14 1.29 -4.98
C ILE A 49 10.79 -0.21 -4.97
N SER A 50 9.53 -0.56 -5.22
CA SER A 50 9.09 -1.95 -5.25
C SER A 50 9.66 -2.71 -6.44
N GLU A 51 9.68 -2.10 -7.62
CA GLU A 51 10.30 -2.65 -8.83
C GLU A 51 11.82 -2.81 -8.66
N GLU A 52 12.50 -1.81 -8.09
CA GLU A 52 13.95 -1.91 -7.80
C GLU A 52 14.27 -3.03 -6.79
N LYS A 53 13.43 -3.18 -5.76
CA LYS A 53 13.68 -4.10 -4.64
C LYS A 53 13.29 -5.54 -4.95
N TYR A 54 12.13 -5.74 -5.57
CA TYR A 54 11.55 -7.07 -5.80
C TYR A 54 11.68 -7.55 -7.25
N LYS A 55 12.05 -6.66 -8.18
CA LYS A 55 12.30 -6.99 -9.58
C LYS A 55 11.08 -7.71 -10.19
N ASP A 56 11.32 -8.83 -10.86
CA ASP A 56 10.31 -9.65 -11.54
C ASP A 56 9.21 -10.19 -10.60
N GLU A 57 9.44 -10.15 -9.28
CA GLU A 57 8.46 -10.58 -8.28
C GLU A 57 7.40 -9.52 -7.97
N PHE A 58 7.52 -8.30 -8.51
CA PHE A 58 6.55 -7.22 -8.35
C PHE A 58 6.00 -6.76 -9.70
N ASN A 59 4.68 -6.75 -9.82
CA ASN A 59 3.98 -6.27 -11.01
C ASN A 59 3.17 -5.02 -10.63
N SER A 60 3.63 -3.86 -11.09
CA SER A 60 3.02 -2.56 -10.77
C SER A 60 1.58 -2.44 -11.24
N ARG A 61 1.26 -2.99 -12.42
CA ARG A 61 -0.11 -3.02 -12.94
C ARG A 61 -1.05 -3.84 -12.04
N LEU A 62 -0.66 -5.07 -11.70
CA LEU A 62 -1.44 -5.94 -10.83
C LEU A 62 -1.65 -5.31 -9.44
N PHE A 63 -0.59 -4.71 -8.89
CA PHE A 63 -0.68 -3.99 -7.63
C PHE A 63 -1.73 -2.86 -7.68
N LEU A 64 -1.72 -2.03 -8.73
CA LEU A 64 -2.70 -0.94 -8.88
C LEU A 64 -4.14 -1.47 -9.04
N GLU A 65 -4.33 -2.56 -9.78
CA GLU A 65 -5.64 -3.22 -9.91
C GLU A 65 -6.15 -3.75 -8.55
N GLN A 66 -5.27 -4.32 -7.73
CA GLN A 66 -5.61 -4.82 -6.39
C GLN A 66 -5.93 -3.71 -5.39
N LEU A 67 -5.42 -2.48 -5.57
CA LEU A 67 -5.72 -1.35 -4.67
C LEU A 67 -7.21 -0.96 -4.67
N ILE A 68 -7.89 -1.17 -5.78
CA ILE A 68 -9.31 -0.79 -5.96
C ILE A 68 -10.27 -1.97 -5.80
N TYR A 69 -9.75 -3.19 -5.67
CA TYR A 69 -10.53 -4.40 -5.47
C TYR A 69 -10.53 -4.83 -3.99
N LEU A 70 -11.39 -4.19 -3.19
CA LEU A 70 -11.48 -4.39 -1.72
C LEU A 70 -12.63 -5.29 -1.27
N ASN A 71 -13.45 -5.78 -2.21
CA ASN A 71 -14.71 -6.45 -1.91
C ASN A 71 -14.51 -7.73 -1.09
N ASP A 72 -13.47 -8.50 -1.40
CA ASP A 72 -13.18 -9.80 -0.78
C ASP A 72 -12.29 -9.72 0.47
N ILE A 73 -11.89 -8.51 0.88
CA ILE A 73 -11.02 -8.32 2.05
C ILE A 73 -11.85 -8.40 3.33
N VAL A 74 -11.55 -9.33 4.23
CA VAL A 74 -12.27 -9.44 5.51
C VAL A 74 -11.85 -8.30 6.45
N ASP A 75 -12.81 -7.69 7.15
CA ASP A 75 -12.50 -6.73 8.22
C ASP A 75 -11.95 -7.52 9.42
N GLU A 76 -10.66 -7.37 9.70
CA GLU A 76 -9.94 -8.14 10.73
C GLU A 76 -10.16 -7.59 12.16
N GLY A 77 -11.21 -6.78 12.39
CA GLY A 77 -11.48 -6.21 13.71
C GLY A 77 -10.42 -5.19 14.13
N ILE A 78 -9.98 -4.36 13.18
CA ILE A 78 -8.93 -3.37 13.41
C ILE A 78 -9.42 -2.35 14.44
N ILE A 79 -8.64 -2.17 15.50
CA ILE A 79 -8.84 -1.11 16.48
C ILE A 79 -8.16 0.15 15.94
N PHE A 80 -8.96 1.08 15.43
CA PHE A 80 -8.46 2.37 14.98
C PHE A 80 -8.26 3.30 16.18
N LEU A 81 -7.10 3.95 16.24
CA LEU A 81 -6.82 5.03 17.21
C LEU A 81 -7.44 6.37 16.77
N LYS A 82 -7.79 6.48 15.49
CA LYS A 82 -8.49 7.61 14.85
C LYS A 82 -9.83 7.11 14.28
N ASP A 83 -10.43 7.90 13.39
CA ASP A 83 -11.63 7.50 12.68
C ASP A 83 -11.44 6.19 11.91
N LYS A 84 -12.48 5.34 11.94
CA LYS A 84 -12.52 4.13 11.15
C LYS A 84 -12.49 4.50 9.68
N ILE A 85 -11.49 4.00 8.97
CA ILE A 85 -11.44 4.11 7.52
C ILE A 85 -12.37 3.04 6.94
N SER A 86 -13.32 3.42 6.07
CA SER A 86 -14.17 2.44 5.38
C SER A 86 -13.50 1.93 4.10
N LYS A 87 -13.98 0.80 3.57
CA LYS A 87 -13.50 0.28 2.29
C LYS A 87 -13.82 1.23 1.14
N GLU A 88 -15.00 1.84 1.17
CA GLU A 88 -15.43 2.83 0.16
C GLU A 88 -14.47 4.03 0.16
N LEU A 89 -14.10 4.53 1.34
CA LEU A 89 -13.13 5.62 1.47
C LEU A 89 -11.76 5.24 0.90
N LEU A 90 -11.27 4.03 1.20
CA LEU A 90 -9.99 3.55 0.66
C LEU A 90 -10.04 3.44 -0.85
N LYS A 91 -11.12 2.88 -1.39
CA LYS A 91 -11.29 2.73 -2.84
C LYS A 91 -11.28 4.09 -3.52
N ASP A 92 -12.11 5.03 -3.06
CA ASP A 92 -12.18 6.38 -3.62
C ASP A 92 -10.85 7.13 -3.52
N PHE A 93 -10.11 6.91 -2.43
CA PHE A 93 -8.77 7.47 -2.25
C PHE A 93 -7.79 6.90 -3.28
N PHE A 94 -7.65 5.58 -3.36
CA PHE A 94 -6.71 4.95 -4.28
C PHE A 94 -7.07 5.20 -5.75
N GLU A 95 -8.34 5.23 -6.12
CA GLU A 95 -8.76 5.62 -7.48
C GLU A 95 -8.28 7.03 -7.86
N LYS A 96 -8.25 7.97 -6.92
CA LYS A 96 -7.72 9.34 -7.14
C LYS A 96 -6.21 9.34 -7.25
N GLU A 97 -5.51 8.57 -6.41
CA GLU A 97 -4.05 8.49 -6.46
C GLU A 97 -3.55 7.77 -7.71
N ILE A 98 -4.23 6.71 -8.15
CA ILE A 98 -3.90 5.95 -9.37
C ILE A 98 -3.93 6.85 -10.61
N LYS A 99 -4.86 7.82 -10.69
CA LYS A 99 -4.93 8.79 -11.80
C LYS A 99 -3.71 9.71 -11.90
N LYS A 100 -2.88 9.79 -10.86
CA LYS A 100 -1.64 10.58 -10.83
C LYS A 100 -0.41 9.75 -11.18
N VAL A 101 -0.56 8.43 -11.33
CA VAL A 101 0.54 7.53 -11.68
C VAL A 101 0.90 7.71 -13.15
N ILE A 102 2.21 7.78 -13.42
CA ILE A 102 2.77 7.82 -14.77
C ILE A 102 3.61 6.56 -14.90
N LEU A 103 3.07 5.55 -15.59
CA LEU A 103 3.77 4.30 -15.93
C LEU A 103 4.51 4.44 -17.26
#